data_AF-F2U9J1-F1
#
_entry.id   AF-F2U9J1-F1
#
_cell.length_a   1.000
_cell.length_b   1.000
_cell.length_c   1.000
_cell.angle_alpha   90.00
_cell.angle_beta   90.00
_cell.angle_gamma   90.00
#
_symmetry.space_group_name_H-M   'P 1'
#
loop_
_entity.id
_entity.type
_entity.pdbx_description
1 polymer ?
#
loop_
_entity_poly.entity_id
_entity_poly.type
_entity_poly.pdbx_seq_one_letter_code
_entity_poly.pdbx_strand_id
1 'polypeptide(L)'
;MSLRDPTAPPACTAPWRAVWSRSRARWYFQNTETKETTWTLPPAAARQAQSAGGDEQQEGHDQRWSHKPEFADVASNPHLQQVIANEGYESVDNLPFTRTLRGDHPVAPYRRRKDETKSVIHWGQREALILAIEFLTEHWQPGHPIVYSGILSVGCARVLSELFPDAKVYVFDETTRLEPNDFNFTTVKAPLDASKAEQFVGQQVLYISEIKTTKLGMSNQDANLALLDDIEQQMAMHNLMQPHKSMLKFRLPWEDGSTDYLDGELRFPVWGAVTTTETRLIPGSGFSSYDHRRYEKQMFYFNTHRRVARYHHPLIGTEGLDHCYDCKAEAEILLAFCRKHRHLDGDDAVRAAARLSVRISRSLGSRTLQDPNPDPDALREKIQRDKARKRTHQQADSASSSAPATKRPPPTASHQHHDHQYHHHQYHNHDHQYQDHDHDHQYHHQQAQPSDAAYAQSDEGQPSDAYHDHHDHHDNHDHHNDDDDDYAQQG
;
A
#
# COMPACT_ATOMS: atom_id res chain seq x y z
N MET A 1 15.46 -22.87 25.84
CA MET A 1 15.20 -21.69 24.97
C MET A 1 16.54 -21.13 24.52
N SER A 2 16.90 -21.30 23.25
CA SER A 2 18.15 -20.76 22.70
C SER A 2 17.88 -19.34 22.19
N LEU A 3 18.39 -18.34 22.90
CA LEU A 3 18.36 -16.94 22.48
C LEU A 3 19.28 -16.81 21.25
N ARG A 4 18.70 -16.59 20.06
CA ARG A 4 19.47 -16.37 18.83
C ARG A 4 20.30 -15.09 18.98
N ASP A 5 21.55 -15.13 18.52
CA ASP A 5 22.39 -13.95 18.31
C ASP A 5 21.72 -13.04 17.25
N PRO A 6 21.61 -11.73 17.45
CA PRO A 6 20.99 -10.83 16.48
C PRO A 6 21.94 -10.49 15.33
N THR A 7 21.42 -9.67 14.41
CA THR A 7 22.12 -8.96 13.34
C THR A 7 23.47 -8.37 13.79
N ALA A 8 24.36 -8.20 12.80
CA ALA A 8 25.76 -7.80 12.90
C ALA A 8 26.11 -6.87 14.10
N PRO A 9 27.26 -7.07 14.75
CA PRO A 9 27.71 -6.25 15.86
C PRO A 9 27.70 -4.76 15.50
N PRO A 10 27.28 -3.86 16.42
CA PRO A 10 27.39 -2.42 16.21
C PRO A 10 28.86 -2.05 15.98
N ALA A 11 29.09 -1.16 15.01
CA ALA A 11 30.42 -0.69 14.68
C ALA A 11 31.09 -0.03 15.89
N CYS A 12 32.35 -0.36 16.12
CA CYS A 12 33.20 0.28 17.12
C CYS A 12 34.67 0.20 16.67
N THR A 13 35.48 1.19 17.04
CA THR A 13 36.91 1.18 16.76
C THR A 13 37.71 0.57 17.88
N ALA A 14 38.86 0.00 17.54
CA ALA A 14 39.86 -0.39 18.52
C ALA A 14 40.18 0.78 19.47
N PRO A 15 40.35 0.52 20.79
CA PRO A 15 40.43 -0.80 21.40
C PRO A 15 39.05 -1.40 21.78
N TRP A 16 37.93 -0.83 21.38
CA TRP A 16 36.61 -1.34 21.74
C TRP A 16 36.14 -2.45 20.78
N ARG A 17 35.54 -3.50 21.34
CA ARG A 17 34.80 -4.52 20.58
C ARG A 17 33.38 -4.66 21.10
N ALA A 18 32.42 -4.86 20.20
CA ALA A 18 31.06 -5.21 20.56
C ALA A 18 31.00 -6.71 20.95
N VAL A 19 30.35 -7.00 22.08
CA VAL A 19 30.14 -8.35 22.60
C VAL A 19 28.66 -8.55 22.89
N TRP A 20 28.09 -9.66 22.44
CA TRP A 20 26.68 -9.96 22.66
C TRP A 20 26.44 -10.46 24.09
N SER A 21 25.55 -9.80 24.84
CA SER A 21 25.08 -10.30 26.13
C SER A 21 23.86 -11.20 25.93
N ARG A 22 24.04 -12.52 26.06
CA ARG A 22 22.93 -13.48 25.99
C ARG A 22 21.88 -13.23 27.08
N SER A 23 22.29 -12.90 28.31
CA SER A 23 21.36 -12.72 29.44
C SER A 23 20.49 -11.47 29.32
N ARG A 24 20.95 -10.43 28.61
CA ARG A 24 20.21 -9.18 28.42
C ARG A 24 19.73 -8.96 26.99
N ALA A 25 19.99 -9.93 26.11
CA ALA A 25 19.70 -9.86 24.68
C ALA A 25 20.06 -8.49 24.07
N ARG A 26 21.26 -7.99 24.37
CA ARG A 26 21.78 -6.73 23.80
C ARG A 26 23.30 -6.71 23.71
N TRP A 27 23.85 -5.91 22.80
CA TRP A 27 25.29 -5.68 22.69
C TRP A 27 25.82 -4.83 23.87
N TYR A 28 27.05 -5.12 24.30
CA TYR A 28 27.86 -4.25 25.16
C TYR A 28 29.25 -4.09 24.54
N PHE A 29 30.00 -3.10 24.99
CA PHE A 29 31.34 -2.81 24.48
C PHE A 29 32.38 -3.18 25.53
N GLN A 30 33.41 -3.89 25.10
CA GLN A 30 34.55 -4.24 25.92
C GLN A 30 35.81 -3.60 25.34
N ASN A 31 36.54 -2.85 26.16
CA ASN A 31 37.87 -2.38 25.82
C ASN A 31 38.84 -3.57 25.87
N THR A 32 39.48 -3.90 24.75
CA THR A 32 40.34 -5.07 24.62
C THR A 32 41.65 -4.93 25.39
N GLU A 33 42.09 -3.70 25.66
CA GLU A 33 43.30 -3.37 26.41
C GLU A 33 43.04 -3.32 27.92
N THR A 34 42.08 -2.50 28.36
CA THR A 34 41.81 -2.29 29.79
C THR A 34 40.87 -3.33 30.41
N LYS A 35 40.20 -4.13 29.59
CA LYS A 35 39.10 -5.06 29.97
C LYS A 35 37.86 -4.38 30.55
N GLU A 36 37.79 -3.06 30.55
CA GLU A 36 36.59 -2.32 30.94
C GLU A 36 35.41 -2.68 30.05
N THR A 37 34.21 -2.68 30.65
CA THR A 37 32.96 -2.96 29.93
C THR A 37 31.98 -1.83 30.14
N THR A 38 31.25 -1.49 29.09
CA THR A 38 30.21 -0.47 29.12
C THR A 38 29.05 -0.87 28.22
N TRP A 39 27.86 -0.41 28.55
CA TRP A 39 26.68 -0.60 27.71
C TRP A 39 26.51 0.50 26.66
N THR A 40 27.27 1.58 26.79
CA THR A 40 27.26 2.73 25.88
C THR A 40 28.68 2.97 25.40
N LEU A 41 28.91 2.94 24.08
CA LEU A 41 30.23 3.19 23.50
C LEU A 41 30.73 4.58 23.93
N PRO A 42 31.95 4.72 24.48
CA PRO A 42 32.43 6.01 24.94
C PRO A 42 32.46 7.04 23.80
N PRO A 43 32.14 8.33 24.05
CA PRO A 43 32.04 9.33 23.00
C PRO A 43 33.30 9.50 22.13
N ALA A 44 34.49 9.20 22.67
CA ALA A 44 35.74 9.20 21.91
C ALA A 44 35.80 8.05 20.89
N ALA A 45 35.35 6.86 21.26
CA ALA A 45 35.30 5.67 20.39
C ALA A 45 34.13 5.74 19.39
N ALA A 46 33.01 6.36 19.76
CA ALA A 46 31.89 6.63 18.85
C ALA A 46 32.29 7.60 17.73
N ARG A 47 33.02 8.67 18.06
CA ARG A 47 33.54 9.63 17.07
C ARG A 47 34.59 9.00 16.15
N GLN A 48 35.45 8.14 16.69
CA GLN A 48 36.40 7.39 15.86
C GLN A 48 35.71 6.35 14.99
N ALA A 49 34.63 5.70 15.43
CA ALA A 49 33.84 4.81 14.59
C ALA A 49 33.08 5.54 13.49
N GLN A 50 32.68 6.80 13.71
CA GLN A 50 32.11 7.67 12.68
C GLN A 50 33.15 8.23 11.71
N SER A 51 34.43 8.30 12.09
CA SER A 51 35.51 8.75 11.20
C SER A 51 36.28 7.60 10.54
N ALA A 52 36.29 6.41 11.14
CA ALA A 52 36.93 5.19 10.64
C ALA A 52 35.95 4.25 9.94
N GLY A 53 34.66 4.34 10.29
CA GLY A 53 33.60 4.19 9.30
C GLY A 53 33.64 5.44 8.44
N GLY A 54 34.70 5.56 7.63
CA GLY A 54 34.66 6.46 6.50
C GLY A 54 33.38 6.18 5.72
N ASP A 55 33.01 7.15 4.91
CA ASP A 55 32.39 6.87 3.63
C ASP A 55 33.12 5.69 2.97
N GLU A 56 32.77 4.45 3.31
CA GLU A 56 32.71 3.36 2.36
C GLU A 56 31.75 3.91 1.30
N GLN A 57 32.26 4.61 0.30
CA GLN A 57 32.71 4.03 -0.96
C GLN A 57 31.75 2.96 -1.51
N GLN A 58 30.46 3.06 -1.19
CA GLN A 58 29.42 2.92 -2.21
C GLN A 58 29.26 4.17 -3.07
N GLU A 59 30.12 5.19 -2.89
CA GLU A 59 30.36 6.22 -3.91
C GLU A 59 31.34 5.76 -5.02
N GLY A 60 32.05 4.63 -4.84
CA GLY A 60 32.94 4.06 -5.85
C GLY A 60 32.25 3.14 -6.88
N HIS A 61 31.00 2.76 -6.61
CA HIS A 61 30.07 2.16 -7.55
C HIS A 61 28.86 3.07 -7.72
N ASP A 62 29.12 4.38 -7.88
CA ASP A 62 28.36 5.18 -8.84
C ASP A 62 28.69 4.60 -10.23
N GLN A 63 28.26 3.34 -10.45
CA GLN A 63 28.09 2.76 -11.75
C GLN A 63 27.18 3.74 -12.43
N ARG A 64 27.81 4.66 -13.16
CA ARG A 64 27.44 5.08 -14.50
C ARG A 64 26.01 4.62 -14.71
N TRP A 65 25.04 5.48 -14.39
CA TRP A 65 23.71 5.39 -14.99
C TRP A 65 23.95 5.59 -16.50
N SER A 66 24.63 4.64 -17.12
CA SER A 66 25.22 4.72 -18.44
C SER A 66 24.04 4.60 -19.37
N HIS A 67 23.56 5.74 -19.83
CA HIS A 67 22.55 5.90 -20.86
C HIS A 67 21.48 4.81 -20.80
N LYS A 68 20.78 4.69 -19.65
CA LYS A 68 19.51 3.98 -19.70
C LYS A 68 18.61 4.76 -20.65
N PRO A 69 17.86 4.06 -21.53
CA PRO A 69 17.02 4.73 -22.51
C PRO A 69 16.12 5.71 -21.76
N GLU A 70 16.23 6.97 -22.14
CA GLU A 70 15.18 7.93 -21.84
C GLU A 70 13.94 7.34 -22.50
N PHE A 71 12.91 6.99 -21.72
CA PHE A 71 11.66 6.41 -22.23
C PHE A 71 10.86 7.49 -22.97
N ALA A 72 11.50 8.06 -24.00
CA ALA A 72 11.15 9.27 -24.69
C ALA A 72 9.92 9.10 -25.57
N ASP A 73 9.49 7.84 -25.80
CA ASP A 73 8.27 7.48 -26.50
C ASP A 73 7.55 6.30 -25.81
N VAL A 74 6.32 6.05 -26.25
CA VAL A 74 5.49 4.95 -25.73
C VAL A 74 6.08 3.58 -26.08
N ALA A 75 6.77 3.46 -27.23
CA ALA A 75 7.32 2.21 -27.73
C ALA A 75 8.51 1.70 -26.91
N SER A 76 9.27 2.60 -26.33
CA SER A 76 10.39 2.28 -25.44
C SER A 76 9.94 2.03 -23.99
N ASN A 77 8.74 2.47 -23.59
CA ASN A 77 8.25 2.38 -22.22
C ASN A 77 7.64 1.00 -21.90
N PRO A 78 8.26 0.17 -21.03
CA PRO A 78 7.80 -1.19 -20.74
C PRO A 78 6.40 -1.23 -20.12
N HIS A 79 6.05 -0.28 -19.25
CA HIS A 79 4.73 -0.27 -18.61
C HIS A 79 3.60 0.21 -19.52
N LEU A 80 3.92 0.84 -20.66
CA LEU A 80 2.94 1.32 -21.64
C LEU A 80 2.77 0.42 -22.86
N GLN A 81 3.45 -0.74 -22.92
CA GLN A 81 3.38 -1.64 -24.08
C GLN A 81 1.97 -2.11 -24.44
N GLN A 82 1.05 -2.15 -23.48
CA GLN A 82 -0.35 -2.50 -23.76
C GLN A 82 -1.06 -1.51 -24.68
N VAL A 83 -0.56 -0.28 -24.80
CA VAL A 83 -1.12 0.71 -25.74
C VAL A 83 -0.84 0.30 -27.19
N ILE A 84 0.35 -0.27 -27.43
CA ILE A 84 0.78 -0.69 -28.76
C ILE A 84 0.21 -2.06 -29.10
N ALA A 85 0.12 -2.93 -28.10
CA ALA A 85 -0.27 -4.32 -28.29
C ALA A 85 -1.79 -4.52 -28.43
N ASN A 86 -2.62 -3.57 -28.00
CA ASN A 86 -4.08 -3.71 -28.01
C ASN A 86 -4.74 -2.69 -28.93
N GLU A 87 -5.75 -3.14 -29.68
CA GLU A 87 -6.55 -2.26 -30.55
C GLU A 87 -7.38 -1.25 -29.74
N GLY A 88 -7.45 -0.01 -30.23
CA GLY A 88 -8.26 1.05 -29.63
C GLY A 88 -7.67 1.72 -28.39
N TYR A 89 -6.44 1.38 -28.01
CA TYR A 89 -5.71 2.11 -26.98
C TYR A 89 -4.95 3.28 -27.59
N GLU A 90 -4.97 4.41 -26.90
CA GLU A 90 -4.15 5.58 -27.22
C GLU A 90 -3.46 6.04 -25.93
N SER A 91 -2.13 6.12 -25.97
CA SER A 91 -1.38 6.77 -24.90
C SER A 91 -1.21 8.22 -25.27
N VAL A 92 -1.56 9.08 -24.33
CA VAL A 92 -1.45 10.52 -24.44
C VAL A 92 -0.47 11.03 -23.39
N ASP A 93 0.22 12.13 -23.66
CA ASP A 93 1.21 12.75 -22.78
C ASP A 93 0.69 14.06 -22.13
N ASN A 94 -0.54 14.45 -22.45
CA ASN A 94 -1.16 15.69 -22.02
C ASN A 94 -2.30 15.50 -21.01
N LEU A 95 -2.53 14.27 -20.52
CA LEU A 95 -3.52 14.05 -19.47
C LEU A 95 -3.03 14.65 -18.14
N PRO A 96 -3.87 15.43 -17.44
CA PRO A 96 -3.48 15.97 -16.15
C PRO A 96 -3.27 14.82 -15.16
N PHE A 97 -2.11 14.83 -14.51
CA PHE A 97 -1.80 13.91 -13.42
C PHE A 97 -2.66 14.25 -12.19
N THR A 98 -3.23 13.24 -11.57
CA THR A 98 -3.98 13.39 -10.31
C THR A 98 -4.02 12.08 -9.56
N ARG A 99 -3.94 12.16 -8.23
CA ARG A 99 -4.05 11.01 -7.31
C ARG A 99 -5.48 10.75 -6.85
N THR A 100 -6.41 11.68 -7.10
CA THR A 100 -7.74 11.68 -6.49
C THR A 100 -8.83 11.39 -7.51
N LEU A 101 -9.69 10.41 -7.21
CA LEU A 101 -10.93 10.13 -7.91
C LEU A 101 -12.07 11.00 -7.37
N ARG A 102 -12.36 12.07 -8.10
CA ARG A 102 -13.53 12.95 -8.01
C ARG A 102 -14.75 12.42 -8.77
N GLY A 103 -15.94 12.89 -8.39
CA GLY A 103 -17.20 12.50 -9.03
C GLY A 103 -17.27 12.86 -10.52
N ASP A 104 -16.64 13.95 -10.94
CA ASP A 104 -16.62 14.42 -12.34
C ASP A 104 -15.56 13.73 -13.21
N HIS A 105 -14.82 12.75 -12.69
CA HIS A 105 -13.85 12.03 -13.52
C HIS A 105 -14.51 11.33 -14.72
N PRO A 106 -13.78 11.24 -15.84
CA PRO A 106 -14.27 10.52 -17.02
C PRO A 106 -14.61 9.07 -16.70
N VAL A 107 -15.57 8.56 -17.46
CA VAL A 107 -16.07 7.19 -17.38
C VAL A 107 -15.84 6.49 -18.73
N ALA A 108 -15.59 5.18 -18.69
CA ALA A 108 -15.59 4.34 -19.87
C ALA A 108 -16.49 3.12 -19.63
N PRO A 109 -17.27 2.67 -20.62
CA PRO A 109 -18.05 1.44 -20.51
C PRO A 109 -17.17 0.26 -20.11
N TYR A 110 -17.53 -0.44 -19.05
CA TYR A 110 -16.79 -1.61 -18.61
C TYR A 110 -16.86 -2.72 -19.66
N ARG A 111 -15.73 -3.38 -19.86
CA ARG A 111 -15.63 -4.61 -20.64
C ARG A 111 -14.54 -5.49 -20.06
N ARG A 112 -14.70 -6.81 -20.21
CA ARG A 112 -13.65 -7.75 -19.83
C ARG A 112 -12.43 -7.58 -20.73
N ARG A 113 -11.25 -7.80 -20.15
CA ARG A 113 -9.94 -7.59 -20.81
C ARG A 113 -9.13 -8.89 -20.88
N LYS A 114 -9.79 -10.04 -21.05
CA LYS A 114 -9.13 -11.36 -20.97
C LYS A 114 -8.02 -11.50 -22.00
N ASP A 115 -8.31 -11.14 -23.24
CA ASP A 115 -7.43 -11.36 -24.40
C ASP A 115 -6.49 -10.16 -24.68
N GLU A 116 -6.37 -9.26 -23.71
CA GLU A 116 -5.50 -8.08 -23.84
C GLU A 116 -4.16 -8.27 -23.17
N THR A 117 -3.14 -7.71 -23.82
CA THR A 117 -1.83 -7.49 -23.22
C THR A 117 -1.96 -6.50 -22.07
N LYS A 118 -1.36 -6.82 -20.92
CA LYS A 118 -1.40 -6.02 -19.70
C LYS A 118 0.04 -5.73 -19.25
N SER A 119 0.53 -4.54 -19.55
CA SER A 119 1.93 -4.17 -19.32
C SER A 119 2.18 -3.48 -17.98
N VAL A 120 1.12 -2.93 -17.37
CA VAL A 120 1.20 -2.28 -16.06
C VAL A 120 1.59 -3.29 -14.98
N ILE A 121 2.54 -2.94 -14.11
CA ILE A 121 2.97 -3.79 -13.00
C ILE A 121 1.91 -3.85 -11.91
N HIS A 122 1.63 -5.06 -11.45
CA HIS A 122 0.91 -5.33 -10.22
C HIS A 122 1.88 -5.82 -9.15
N TRP A 123 1.95 -5.13 -8.01
CA TRP A 123 2.77 -5.50 -6.87
C TRP A 123 2.12 -5.10 -5.54
N GLY A 124 1.17 -5.91 -5.04
CA GLY A 124 0.35 -5.56 -3.88
C GLY A 124 1.11 -5.17 -2.59
N GLN A 125 2.27 -5.79 -2.30
CA GLN A 125 3.10 -5.35 -1.16
C GLN A 125 3.67 -3.93 -1.35
N ARG A 126 4.07 -3.59 -2.57
CA ARG A 126 4.58 -2.28 -2.92
C ARG A 126 3.45 -1.24 -2.91
N GLU A 127 2.29 -1.60 -3.45
CA GLU A 127 1.07 -0.79 -3.39
C GLU A 127 0.74 -0.37 -1.95
N ALA A 128 0.57 -1.34 -1.05
CA ALA A 128 0.23 -1.06 0.35
C ALA A 128 1.30 -0.17 1.04
N LEU A 129 2.58 -0.42 0.77
CA LEU A 129 3.67 0.37 1.34
C LEU A 129 3.71 1.80 0.81
N ILE A 130 3.61 2.00 -0.51
CA ILE A 130 3.66 3.33 -1.13
C ILE A 130 2.45 4.17 -0.69
N LEU A 131 1.26 3.58 -0.63
CA LEU A 131 0.06 4.27 -0.13
C LEU A 131 0.17 4.61 1.37
N ALA A 132 0.75 3.72 2.18
CA ALA A 132 1.03 4.04 3.58
C ALA A 132 2.05 5.18 3.73
N ILE A 133 3.11 5.21 2.90
CA ILE A 133 4.08 6.32 2.89
C ILE A 133 3.40 7.62 2.49
N GLU A 134 2.54 7.63 1.47
CA GLU A 134 1.76 8.80 1.04
C GLU A 134 0.92 9.34 2.21
N PHE A 135 0.08 8.48 2.80
CA PHE A 135 -0.81 8.84 3.90
C PHE A 135 -0.07 9.35 5.15
N LEU A 136 0.98 8.63 5.58
CA LEU A 136 1.77 9.02 6.76
C LEU A 136 2.58 10.28 6.50
N THR A 137 3.15 10.44 5.30
CA THR A 137 3.83 11.68 4.93
C THR A 137 2.88 12.86 5.06
N GLU A 138 1.62 12.74 4.65
CA GLU A 138 0.70 13.86 4.72
C GLU A 138 0.21 14.16 6.13
N HIS A 139 -0.15 13.14 6.90
CA HIS A 139 -0.95 13.31 8.11
C HIS A 139 -0.24 12.97 9.42
N TRP A 140 0.87 12.23 9.38
CA TRP A 140 1.52 11.80 10.61
C TRP A 140 2.28 12.95 11.27
N GLN A 141 2.21 12.99 12.60
CA GLN A 141 2.94 13.92 13.45
C GLN A 141 3.57 13.16 14.62
N PRO A 142 4.73 13.60 15.13
CA PRO A 142 5.35 13.00 16.31
C PRO A 142 4.36 12.91 17.48
N GLY A 143 4.30 11.74 18.12
CA GLY A 143 3.40 11.46 19.23
C GLY A 143 2.04 10.88 18.83
N HIS A 144 1.60 11.01 17.57
CA HIS A 144 0.38 10.35 17.11
C HIS A 144 0.66 8.86 16.86
N PRO A 145 -0.03 7.94 17.55
CA PRO A 145 0.13 6.51 17.31
C PRO A 145 -0.54 6.11 16.00
N ILE A 146 0.00 5.07 15.37
CA ILE A 146 -0.53 4.48 14.14
C ILE A 146 -1.20 3.16 14.50
N VAL A 147 -2.47 3.01 14.14
CA VAL A 147 -3.20 1.74 14.22
C VAL A 147 -3.30 1.17 12.81
N TYR A 148 -2.82 -0.06 12.61
CA TYR A 148 -2.85 -0.74 11.33
C TYR A 148 -3.63 -2.05 11.46
N SER A 149 -4.76 -2.18 10.78
CA SER A 149 -5.55 -3.42 10.72
C SER A 149 -5.39 -4.11 9.37
N GLY A 150 -5.01 -5.39 9.38
CA GLY A 150 -4.76 -6.17 8.17
C GLY A 150 -3.28 -6.51 7.98
N ILE A 151 -2.98 -7.20 6.87
CA ILE A 151 -1.67 -7.83 6.67
C ILE A 151 -0.61 -6.77 6.38
N LEU A 152 0.44 -6.75 7.22
CA LEU A 152 1.65 -5.96 7.00
C LEU A 152 2.86 -6.89 6.88
N SER A 153 3.47 -6.94 5.69
CA SER A 153 4.63 -7.80 5.48
C SER A 153 5.84 -7.31 6.28
N VAL A 154 6.75 -8.23 6.62
CA VAL A 154 8.02 -7.89 7.31
C VAL A 154 8.84 -6.87 6.52
N GLY A 155 8.82 -6.96 5.19
CA GLY A 155 9.50 -6.01 4.31
C GLY A 155 8.89 -4.61 4.40
N CYS A 156 7.56 -4.51 4.34
CA CYS A 156 6.84 -3.24 4.50
C CYS A 156 7.07 -2.64 5.88
N ALA A 157 6.94 -3.44 6.94
CA ALA A 157 7.17 -3.03 8.32
C ALA A 157 8.58 -2.46 8.53
N ARG A 158 9.61 -3.13 7.99
CA ARG A 158 10.99 -2.65 8.03
C ARG A 158 11.11 -1.28 7.41
N VAL A 159 10.63 -1.10 6.18
CA VAL A 159 10.74 0.20 5.49
C VAL A 159 10.00 1.28 6.28
N LEU A 160 8.76 1.03 6.72
CA LEU A 160 8.01 2.02 7.50
C LEU A 160 8.72 2.41 8.80
N SER A 161 9.32 1.44 9.51
CA SER A 161 10.09 1.73 10.73
C SER A 161 11.34 2.58 10.48
N GLU A 162 11.94 2.46 9.30
CA GLU A 162 13.12 3.26 8.92
C GLU A 162 12.73 4.68 8.49
N LEU A 163 11.57 4.82 7.83
CA LEU A 163 11.08 6.11 7.35
C LEU A 163 10.43 6.94 8.46
N PHE A 164 9.82 6.28 9.44
CA PHE A 164 9.14 6.89 10.57
C PHE A 164 9.62 6.26 11.89
N PRO A 165 10.90 6.47 12.28
CA PRO A 165 11.52 5.79 13.42
C PRO A 165 10.87 6.13 14.77
N ASP A 166 10.30 7.32 14.89
CA ASP A 166 9.64 7.77 16.12
C ASP A 166 8.14 7.41 16.17
N ALA A 167 7.60 6.80 15.12
CA ALA A 167 6.22 6.39 15.10
C ALA A 167 5.98 5.17 16.01
N LYS A 168 4.91 5.22 16.80
CA LYS A 168 4.44 4.07 17.57
C LYS A 168 3.37 3.35 16.76
N VAL A 169 3.70 2.18 16.23
CA VAL A 169 2.80 1.43 15.33
C VAL A 169 2.20 0.24 16.06
N TYR A 170 0.88 0.08 15.97
CA TYR A 170 0.13 -1.06 16.48
C TYR A 170 -0.43 -1.85 15.29
N VAL A 171 0.01 -3.08 15.11
CA VAL A 171 -0.42 -3.94 13.99
C VAL A 171 -1.35 -5.03 14.49
N PHE A 172 -2.57 -5.08 13.96
CA PHE A 172 -3.60 -6.05 14.29
C PHE A 172 -3.85 -6.98 13.09
N ASP A 173 -3.30 -8.19 13.15
CA ASP A 173 -3.48 -9.22 12.14
C ASP A 173 -3.16 -10.60 12.73
N GLU A 174 -4.06 -11.58 12.56
CA GLU A 174 -3.84 -12.95 13.01
C GLU A 174 -2.73 -13.67 12.23
N THR A 175 -2.51 -13.26 10.99
CA THR A 175 -1.62 -13.95 10.05
C THR A 175 -0.22 -13.35 9.99
N THR A 176 0.00 -12.26 10.72
CA THR A 176 1.27 -11.54 10.67
C THR A 176 2.42 -12.40 11.16
N ARG A 177 3.53 -12.30 10.43
CA ARG A 177 4.80 -12.94 10.79
C ARG A 177 5.72 -12.01 11.56
N LEU A 178 5.26 -10.80 11.87
CA LEU A 178 5.97 -9.89 12.74
C LEU A 178 5.95 -10.46 14.16
N GLU A 179 7.12 -10.51 14.78
CA GLU A 179 7.22 -10.83 16.19
C GLU A 179 7.05 -9.57 17.05
N PRO A 180 6.62 -9.70 18.31
CA PRO A 180 6.55 -8.56 19.21
C PRO A 180 7.92 -7.89 19.37
N ASN A 181 7.98 -6.57 19.23
CA ASN A 181 9.20 -5.75 19.23
C ASN A 181 10.12 -5.94 18.01
N ASP A 182 9.61 -6.56 16.93
CA ASP A 182 10.22 -6.32 15.62
C ASP A 182 10.01 -4.84 15.28
N PHE A 183 11.12 -4.10 15.18
CA PHE A 183 11.11 -2.65 14.91
C PHE A 183 10.43 -1.83 16.03
N ASN A 184 9.97 -0.62 15.72
CA ASN A 184 9.18 0.26 16.61
C ASN A 184 7.69 -0.16 16.69
N PHE A 185 7.38 -1.43 16.44
CA PHE A 185 6.02 -1.93 16.28
C PHE A 185 5.57 -2.76 17.49
N THR A 186 4.31 -2.58 17.87
CA THR A 186 3.58 -3.45 18.79
C THR A 186 2.65 -4.32 17.96
N THR A 187 3.01 -5.59 17.79
CA THR A 187 2.21 -6.55 17.01
C THR A 187 1.25 -7.29 17.92
N VAL A 188 -0.03 -7.29 17.55
CA VAL A 188 -1.10 -8.06 18.19
C VAL A 188 -1.56 -9.13 17.19
N LYS A 189 -1.29 -10.41 17.49
CA LYS A 189 -1.67 -11.58 16.66
C LYS A 189 -3.17 -11.89 16.79
N ALA A 190 -4.01 -10.90 16.54
CA ALA A 190 -5.47 -10.94 16.63
C ALA A 190 -6.08 -9.83 15.75
N PRO A 191 -7.34 -9.95 15.30
CA PRO A 191 -8.00 -8.90 14.56
C PRO A 191 -8.31 -7.73 15.50
N LEU A 192 -8.42 -6.53 14.91
CA LEU A 192 -8.90 -5.35 15.62
C LEU A 192 -10.40 -5.53 15.89
N ASP A 193 -10.79 -5.45 17.16
CA ASP A 193 -12.18 -5.49 17.61
C ASP A 193 -12.51 -4.21 18.40
N ALA A 194 -13.78 -4.07 18.80
CA ALA A 194 -14.25 -2.89 19.52
C ALA A 194 -13.47 -2.64 20.81
N SER A 195 -13.22 -3.67 21.62
CA SER A 195 -12.50 -3.52 22.89
C SER A 195 -11.05 -3.06 22.70
N LYS A 196 -10.39 -3.52 21.63
CA LYS A 196 -9.04 -3.05 21.27
C LYS A 196 -9.06 -1.64 20.69
N ALA A 197 -10.05 -1.32 19.86
CA ALA A 197 -10.23 0.00 19.28
C ALA A 197 -10.53 1.09 20.33
N GLU A 198 -11.34 0.78 21.34
CA GLU A 198 -11.65 1.68 22.47
C GLU A 198 -10.42 2.21 23.19
N GLN A 199 -9.33 1.43 23.20
CA GLN A 199 -8.07 1.85 23.83
C GLN A 199 -7.48 3.08 23.16
N PHE A 200 -7.79 3.34 21.89
CA PHE A 200 -7.22 4.42 21.09
C PHE A 200 -8.08 5.70 21.05
N VAL A 201 -9.26 5.68 21.67
CA VAL A 201 -10.15 6.85 21.71
C VAL A 201 -9.45 8.04 22.37
N GLY A 202 -9.51 9.20 21.72
CA GLY A 202 -8.91 10.45 22.20
C GLY A 202 -7.38 10.53 22.06
N GLN A 203 -6.72 9.56 21.42
CA GLN A 203 -5.26 9.56 21.25
C GLN A 203 -4.78 10.18 19.92
N GLN A 204 -5.65 10.89 19.18
CA GLN A 204 -5.30 11.50 17.88
C GLN A 204 -4.67 10.49 16.89
N VAL A 205 -5.21 9.27 16.84
CA VAL A 205 -4.58 8.17 16.11
C VAL A 205 -4.67 8.34 14.60
N LEU A 206 -3.68 7.83 13.89
CA LEU A 206 -3.79 7.58 12.45
C LEU A 206 -4.20 6.13 12.24
N TYR A 207 -5.34 5.90 11.60
CA TYR A 207 -5.86 4.55 11.39
C TYR A 207 -5.74 4.12 9.92
N ILE A 208 -4.96 3.07 9.66
CA ILE A 208 -4.83 2.45 8.34
C ILE A 208 -5.53 1.10 8.38
N SER A 209 -6.48 0.89 7.46
CA SER A 209 -7.15 -0.40 7.31
C SER A 209 -6.92 -1.00 5.93
N GLU A 210 -6.34 -2.20 5.95
CA GLU A 210 -6.10 -3.08 4.80
C GLU A 210 -6.76 -4.45 5.02
N ILE A 211 -7.86 -4.50 5.78
CA ILE A 211 -8.56 -5.76 6.00
C ILE A 211 -9.11 -6.31 4.68
N LYS A 212 -9.09 -7.64 4.57
CA LYS A 212 -9.59 -8.37 3.41
C LYS A 212 -10.03 -9.76 3.84
N THR A 213 -11.33 -9.98 3.90
CA THR A 213 -11.91 -11.28 4.26
C THR A 213 -12.04 -12.20 3.05
N THR A 214 -12.05 -11.64 1.83
CA THR A 214 -12.18 -12.41 0.58
C THR A 214 -11.02 -13.40 0.38
N LYS A 215 -11.36 -14.66 0.13
CA LYS A 215 -10.43 -15.78 -0.08
C LYS A 215 -10.54 -16.35 -1.48
N LEU A 216 -9.43 -16.89 -1.98
CA LEU A 216 -9.40 -17.59 -3.25
C LEU A 216 -10.36 -18.79 -3.27
N GLY A 217 -11.31 -18.78 -4.21
CA GLY A 217 -12.30 -19.85 -4.43
C GLY A 217 -13.67 -19.57 -3.82
N MET A 218 -13.88 -18.38 -3.23
CA MET A 218 -15.23 -17.90 -2.88
C MET A 218 -16.05 -17.69 -4.15
N SER A 219 -17.36 -17.93 -4.06
CA SER A 219 -18.30 -17.51 -5.10
C SER A 219 -18.35 -15.98 -5.20
N ASN A 220 -18.84 -15.43 -6.31
CA ASN A 220 -19.00 -13.97 -6.44
C ASN A 220 -19.92 -13.40 -5.35
N GLN A 221 -21.01 -14.12 -5.02
CA GLN A 221 -21.95 -13.72 -3.98
C GLN A 221 -21.27 -13.69 -2.61
N ASP A 222 -20.54 -14.75 -2.24
CA ASP A 222 -19.82 -14.79 -0.97
C ASP A 222 -18.72 -13.73 -0.89
N ALA A 223 -18.05 -13.46 -2.02
CA ALA A 223 -17.02 -12.42 -2.10
C ALA A 223 -17.61 -11.02 -1.93
N ASN A 224 -18.80 -10.74 -2.47
CA ASN A 224 -19.49 -9.47 -2.28
C ASN A 224 -20.01 -9.31 -0.85
N LEU A 225 -20.55 -10.37 -0.23
CA LEU A 225 -20.93 -10.34 1.19
C LEU A 225 -19.71 -10.06 2.08
N ALA A 226 -18.61 -10.77 1.88
CA ALA A 226 -17.38 -10.54 2.64
C ALA A 226 -16.80 -9.13 2.43
N LEU A 227 -16.96 -8.55 1.23
CA LEU A 227 -16.59 -7.17 0.95
C LEU A 227 -17.45 -6.18 1.75
N LEU A 228 -18.77 -6.40 1.81
CA LEU A 228 -19.68 -5.54 2.57
C LEU A 228 -19.39 -5.62 4.08
N ASP A 229 -19.08 -6.81 4.59
CA ASP A 229 -18.64 -7.01 5.98
C ASP A 229 -17.33 -6.25 6.27
N ASP A 230 -16.36 -6.29 5.34
CA ASP A 230 -15.11 -5.54 5.46
C ASP A 230 -15.36 -4.01 5.47
N ILE A 231 -16.29 -3.52 4.64
CA ILE A 231 -16.70 -2.11 4.63
C ILE A 231 -17.33 -1.72 5.97
N GLU A 232 -18.31 -2.49 6.45
CA GLU A 232 -19.00 -2.22 7.71
C GLU A 232 -18.02 -2.23 8.91
N GLN A 233 -17.12 -3.21 8.97
CA GLN A 233 -16.12 -3.31 10.03
C GLN A 233 -15.18 -2.09 10.03
N GLN A 234 -14.72 -1.65 8.86
CA GLN A 234 -13.85 -0.47 8.74
C GLN A 234 -14.53 0.81 9.24
N MET A 235 -15.80 1.03 8.87
CA MET A 235 -16.57 2.17 9.33
C MET A 235 -16.88 2.09 10.82
N ALA A 236 -17.20 0.91 11.35
CA ALA A 236 -17.40 0.72 12.78
C ALA A 236 -16.14 1.08 13.58
N MET A 237 -14.97 0.62 13.15
CA MET A 237 -13.69 0.93 13.81
C MET A 237 -13.32 2.40 13.68
N HIS A 238 -13.55 3.02 12.51
CA HIS A 238 -13.35 4.46 12.31
C HIS A 238 -14.25 5.28 13.25
N ASN A 239 -15.55 4.99 13.28
CA ASN A 239 -16.51 5.70 14.11
C ASN A 239 -16.26 5.49 15.61
N LEU A 240 -15.81 4.30 16.00
CA LEU A 240 -15.49 4.01 17.40
C LEU A 240 -14.22 4.74 17.86
N MET A 241 -13.13 4.65 17.08
CA MET A 241 -11.86 5.26 17.47
C MET A 241 -11.86 6.78 17.38
N GLN A 242 -12.69 7.37 16.51
CA GLN A 242 -12.65 8.79 16.16
C GLN A 242 -11.19 9.24 15.84
N PRO A 243 -10.53 8.58 14.88
CA PRO A 243 -9.12 8.82 14.58
C PRO A 243 -8.91 10.25 14.05
N HIS A 244 -7.71 10.80 14.24
CA HIS A 244 -7.35 12.09 13.63
C HIS A 244 -7.49 12.03 12.11
N LYS A 245 -6.99 10.96 11.50
CA LYS A 245 -7.19 10.61 10.09
C LYS A 245 -7.25 9.11 9.89
N SER A 246 -7.95 8.69 8.84
CA SER A 246 -7.95 7.30 8.38
C SER A 246 -7.59 7.16 6.92
N MET A 247 -7.03 6.00 6.58
CA MET A 247 -6.94 5.49 5.22
C MET A 247 -7.57 4.11 5.19
N LEU A 248 -8.67 3.98 4.46
CA LEU A 248 -9.47 2.76 4.41
C LEU A 248 -9.40 2.15 3.01
N LYS A 249 -9.17 0.84 2.94
CA LYS A 249 -9.29 0.08 1.69
C LYS A 249 -10.73 0.17 1.19
N PHE A 250 -10.92 0.68 -0.03
CA PHE A 250 -12.25 0.92 -0.58
C PHE A 250 -12.43 0.25 -1.93
N ARG A 251 -13.52 -0.50 -2.06
CA ARG A 251 -13.98 -1.15 -3.29
C ARG A 251 -15.48 -1.38 -3.18
N LEU A 252 -16.18 -1.30 -4.30
CA LEU A 252 -17.62 -1.57 -4.35
C LEU A 252 -17.92 -2.94 -4.98
N PRO A 253 -19.09 -3.54 -4.66
CA PRO A 253 -19.60 -4.72 -5.36
C PRO A 253 -19.71 -4.51 -6.88
N TRP A 254 -19.72 -5.62 -7.63
CA TRP A 254 -19.89 -5.59 -9.09
C TRP A 254 -21.36 -5.52 -9.54
N GLU A 255 -22.31 -5.81 -8.65
CA GLU A 255 -23.74 -5.71 -8.95
C GLU A 255 -24.21 -4.25 -9.00
N ASP A 256 -25.30 -4.02 -9.73
CA ASP A 256 -25.98 -2.73 -9.74
C ASP A 256 -26.44 -2.37 -8.33
N GLY A 257 -26.36 -1.09 -7.98
CA GLY A 257 -26.78 -0.57 -6.69
C GLY A 257 -25.91 0.57 -6.21
N SER A 258 -26.08 0.88 -4.93
CA SER A 258 -25.25 1.84 -4.21
C SER A 258 -24.90 1.31 -2.84
N THR A 259 -23.77 1.80 -2.30
CA THR A 259 -23.36 1.54 -0.91
C THR A 259 -23.26 2.87 -0.19
N ASP A 260 -23.99 3.00 0.92
CA ASP A 260 -23.86 4.14 1.83
C ASP A 260 -22.64 3.92 2.73
N TYR A 261 -21.72 4.87 2.71
CA TYR A 261 -20.47 4.77 3.45
C TYR A 261 -19.94 6.14 3.85
N LEU A 262 -18.79 6.17 4.53
CA LEU A 262 -18.10 7.40 4.89
C LEU A 262 -17.83 8.25 3.64
N ASP A 263 -18.15 9.54 3.70
CA ASP A 263 -17.76 10.49 2.66
C ASP A 263 -16.26 10.80 2.75
N GLY A 264 -15.60 11.08 1.63
CA GLY A 264 -14.19 11.45 1.65
C GLY A 264 -13.48 11.42 0.32
N GLU A 265 -12.16 11.57 0.39
CA GLU A 265 -11.29 11.58 -0.77
C GLU A 265 -10.94 10.15 -1.18
N LEU A 266 -11.29 9.76 -2.41
CA LEU A 266 -10.87 8.49 -3.00
C LEU A 266 -9.54 8.66 -3.73
N ARG A 267 -8.52 7.88 -3.35
CA ARG A 267 -7.20 7.89 -4.00
C ARG A 267 -7.01 6.70 -4.90
N PHE A 268 -6.56 6.97 -6.12
CA PHE A 268 -6.19 5.94 -7.07
C PHE A 268 -5.07 5.04 -6.52
N PRO A 269 -5.06 3.75 -6.88
CA PRO A 269 -3.99 2.85 -6.46
C PRO A 269 -2.65 3.27 -7.09
N VAL A 270 -1.56 2.74 -6.53
CA VAL A 270 -0.21 2.78 -7.14
C VAL A 270 0.30 1.34 -7.14
N TRP A 271 0.66 0.80 -8.30
CA TRP A 271 1.07 -0.62 -8.43
C TRP A 271 -0.02 -1.65 -8.07
N GLY A 272 -1.28 -1.22 -8.06
CA GLY A 272 -2.40 -2.11 -7.81
C GLY A 272 -2.62 -3.14 -8.92
N ALA A 273 -3.53 -4.08 -8.69
CA ALA A 273 -3.88 -5.07 -9.70
C ALA A 273 -4.33 -4.38 -11.01
N VAL A 274 -4.06 -5.00 -12.17
CA VAL A 274 -4.11 -4.29 -13.46
C VAL A 274 -5.53 -3.87 -13.82
N THR A 275 -6.52 -4.63 -13.38
CA THR A 275 -7.95 -4.37 -13.58
C THR A 275 -8.67 -3.99 -12.29
N THR A 276 -7.93 -3.53 -11.28
CA THR A 276 -8.49 -3.25 -9.96
C THR A 276 -9.52 -2.12 -9.98
N THR A 277 -10.60 -2.28 -9.22
CA THR A 277 -11.49 -1.19 -8.83
C THR A 277 -11.21 -0.73 -7.40
N GLU A 278 -10.11 -1.18 -6.79
CA GLU A 278 -9.73 -0.77 -5.45
C GLU A 278 -9.13 0.64 -5.45
N THR A 279 -9.53 1.45 -4.47
CA THR A 279 -8.95 2.76 -4.14
C THR A 279 -8.65 2.81 -2.64
N ARG A 280 -8.13 3.94 -2.17
CA ARG A 280 -8.06 4.25 -0.73
C ARG A 280 -8.96 5.43 -0.41
N LEU A 281 -9.90 5.23 0.50
CA LEU A 281 -10.74 6.31 1.02
C LEU A 281 -10.01 6.98 2.19
N ILE A 282 -9.85 8.29 2.12
CA ILE A 282 -9.48 9.16 3.24
C ILE A 282 -10.77 9.85 3.72
N PRO A 283 -11.40 9.37 4.81
CA PRO A 283 -12.67 9.91 5.25
C PRO A 283 -12.60 11.40 5.59
N GLY A 284 -13.60 12.14 5.13
CA GLY A 284 -13.93 13.48 5.55
C GLY A 284 -14.96 13.46 6.67
N SER A 285 -15.92 14.37 6.61
CA SER A 285 -17.06 14.41 7.53
C SER A 285 -18.33 13.98 6.81
N GLY A 286 -19.08 13.04 7.39
CA GLY A 286 -20.40 12.65 6.90
C GLY A 286 -20.40 11.36 6.08
N PHE A 287 -21.46 11.19 5.29
CA PHE A 287 -21.76 9.98 4.54
C PHE A 287 -22.13 10.31 3.10
N SER A 288 -21.77 9.41 2.20
CA SER A 288 -22.08 9.47 0.77
C SER A 288 -22.63 8.14 0.29
N SER A 289 -23.56 8.20 -0.68
CA SER A 289 -24.06 7.02 -1.39
C SER A 289 -23.24 6.81 -2.66
N TYR A 290 -22.49 5.72 -2.72
CA TYR A 290 -21.58 5.44 -3.83
C TYR A 290 -22.26 4.55 -4.87
N ASP A 291 -22.53 5.09 -6.06
CA ASP A 291 -23.07 4.33 -7.20
C ASP A 291 -22.03 3.34 -7.77
N HIS A 292 -22.36 2.05 -7.73
CA HIS A 292 -21.45 0.98 -8.13
C HIS A 292 -21.05 1.07 -9.61
N ARG A 293 -22.00 1.41 -10.49
CA ARG A 293 -21.79 1.42 -11.95
C ARG A 293 -20.99 2.62 -12.41
N ARG A 294 -21.22 3.78 -11.82
CA ARG A 294 -20.41 4.97 -12.05
C ARG A 294 -18.97 4.72 -11.61
N TYR A 295 -18.78 4.22 -10.39
CA TYR A 295 -17.46 3.92 -9.84
C TYR A 295 -16.71 2.89 -10.69
N GLU A 296 -17.37 1.80 -11.10
CA GLU A 296 -16.83 0.80 -12.03
C GLU A 296 -16.33 1.45 -13.32
N LYS A 297 -17.17 2.27 -13.97
CA LYS A 297 -16.82 2.93 -15.23
C LYS A 297 -15.69 3.95 -15.08
N GLN A 298 -15.62 4.65 -13.95
CA GLN A 298 -14.52 5.58 -13.65
C GLN A 298 -13.20 4.83 -13.46
N MET A 299 -13.21 3.74 -12.67
CA MET A 299 -12.03 2.91 -12.47
C MET A 299 -11.62 2.17 -13.74
N PHE A 300 -12.57 1.79 -14.59
CA PHE A 300 -12.28 1.24 -15.91
C PHE A 300 -11.57 2.26 -16.80
N TYR A 301 -12.05 3.50 -16.87
CA TYR A 301 -11.37 4.60 -17.58
C TYR A 301 -9.97 4.83 -17.02
N PHE A 302 -9.81 4.87 -15.69
CA PHE A 302 -8.51 4.99 -15.06
C PHE A 302 -7.55 3.89 -15.54
N ASN A 303 -7.92 2.62 -15.44
CA ASN A 303 -7.04 1.50 -15.80
C ASN A 303 -6.72 1.38 -17.29
N THR A 304 -7.57 1.92 -18.17
CA THR A 304 -7.44 1.76 -19.64
C THR A 304 -6.92 3.01 -20.35
N HIS A 305 -7.07 4.19 -19.75
CA HIS A 305 -6.65 5.47 -20.33
C HIS A 305 -5.63 6.16 -19.44
N ARG A 306 -6.01 6.57 -18.22
CA ARG A 306 -5.13 7.38 -17.35
C ARG A 306 -3.89 6.62 -16.91
N ARG A 307 -4.03 5.36 -16.50
CA ARG A 307 -2.94 4.55 -15.93
C ARG A 307 -1.87 4.22 -16.97
N VAL A 308 -2.26 4.25 -18.26
CA VAL A 308 -1.39 3.97 -19.42
C VAL A 308 -1.10 5.20 -20.27
N ALA A 309 -1.37 6.38 -19.73
CA ALA A 309 -0.86 7.62 -20.27
C ALA A 309 0.59 7.84 -19.82
N ARG A 310 1.29 8.73 -20.52
CA ARG A 310 2.68 9.07 -20.22
C ARG A 310 2.75 10.28 -19.28
N TYR A 311 3.53 10.15 -18.21
CA TYR A 311 3.74 11.20 -17.21
C TYR A 311 5.23 11.40 -16.90
N HIS A 312 5.70 12.63 -17.09
CA HIS A 312 7.08 13.01 -16.79
C HIS A 312 7.31 13.15 -15.27
N HIS A 313 8.44 12.62 -14.81
CA HIS A 313 8.92 12.74 -13.42
C HIS A 313 10.46 12.74 -13.39
N PRO A 314 11.11 13.26 -12.32
CA PRO A 314 12.55 13.50 -12.31
C PRO A 314 13.41 12.28 -11.93
N LEU A 315 12.80 11.16 -11.51
CA LEU A 315 13.51 9.93 -11.11
C LEU A 315 14.00 9.10 -12.32
N ILE A 316 14.53 9.76 -13.36
CA ILE A 316 14.99 9.13 -14.60
C ILE A 316 16.13 8.16 -14.32
N GLY A 317 16.11 7.01 -15.00
CA GLY A 317 17.14 5.98 -14.88
C GLY A 317 16.99 5.06 -13.67
N THR A 318 16.18 5.43 -12.67
CA THR A 318 15.88 4.59 -11.50
C THR A 318 15.40 3.21 -11.94
N GLU A 319 15.87 2.16 -11.28
CA GLU A 319 15.59 0.77 -11.66
C GLU A 319 14.09 0.47 -11.77
N GLY A 320 13.64 0.22 -13.00
CA GLY A 320 12.25 -0.14 -13.31
C GLY A 320 11.24 1.01 -13.19
N LEU A 321 11.67 2.26 -13.00
CA LEU A 321 10.79 3.40 -13.18
C LEU A 321 10.86 3.93 -14.61
N ASP A 322 9.68 4.13 -15.20
CA ASP A 322 9.47 4.74 -16.51
C ASP A 322 8.38 5.82 -16.42
N HIS A 323 7.83 6.28 -17.53
CA HIS A 323 6.84 7.34 -17.55
C HIS A 323 5.37 6.89 -17.44
N CYS A 324 5.05 5.75 -16.83
CA CYS A 324 3.64 5.41 -16.58
C CYS A 324 3.05 6.15 -15.37
N TYR A 325 1.74 6.00 -15.15
CA TYR A 325 1.05 6.60 -14.01
C TYR A 325 1.61 6.15 -12.65
N ASP A 326 1.83 4.85 -12.49
CA ASP A 326 2.28 4.27 -11.22
C ASP A 326 3.70 4.76 -10.85
N CYS A 327 4.60 4.86 -11.84
CA CYS A 327 5.93 5.42 -11.66
C CYS A 327 5.90 6.89 -11.26
N LYS A 328 5.06 7.70 -11.95
CA LYS A 328 4.86 9.10 -11.61
C LYS A 328 4.32 9.28 -10.20
N ALA A 329 3.30 8.49 -9.83
CA ALA A 329 2.69 8.54 -8.51
C ALA A 329 3.70 8.19 -7.42
N GLU A 330 4.44 7.09 -7.57
CA GLU A 330 5.52 6.75 -6.65
C GLU A 330 6.57 7.85 -6.55
N ALA A 331 7.00 8.41 -7.69
CA ALA A 331 7.98 9.50 -7.70
C ALA A 331 7.51 10.72 -6.91
N GLU A 332 6.25 11.15 -7.09
CA GLU A 332 5.70 12.28 -6.32
C GLU A 332 5.59 11.99 -4.83
N ILE A 333 5.15 10.79 -4.45
CA ILE A 333 5.03 10.36 -3.06
C ILE A 333 6.40 10.34 -2.36
N LEU A 334 7.41 9.72 -2.98
CA LEU A 334 8.74 9.62 -2.39
C LEU A 334 9.47 10.97 -2.33
N LEU A 335 9.26 11.84 -3.32
CA LEU A 335 9.77 13.22 -3.29
C LEU A 335 9.10 14.04 -2.19
N ALA A 336 7.78 13.92 -2.01
CA ALA A 336 7.06 14.58 -0.93
C ALA A 336 7.61 14.15 0.44
N PHE A 337 7.84 12.84 0.63
CA PHE A 337 8.48 12.33 1.84
C PHE A 337 9.88 12.92 2.06
N CYS A 338 10.75 12.89 1.06
CA CYS A 338 12.12 13.40 1.18
C CYS A 338 12.14 14.90 1.53
N ARG A 339 11.25 15.69 0.94
CA ARG A 339 11.13 17.13 1.24
C ARG A 339 10.62 17.36 2.66
N LYS A 340 9.53 16.69 3.05
CA LYS A 340 8.87 16.95 4.33
C LYS A 340 9.65 16.41 5.53
N HIS A 341 10.12 15.17 5.45
CA HIS A 341 10.71 14.46 6.60
C HIS A 341 12.23 14.41 6.60
N ARG A 342 12.88 14.64 5.45
CA ARG A 342 14.36 14.70 5.36
C ARG A 342 14.89 16.09 5.04
N HIS A 343 14.00 17.05 4.80
CA HIS A 343 14.37 18.43 4.45
C HIS A 343 15.32 18.51 3.24
N LEU A 344 15.14 17.61 2.28
CA LEU A 344 15.90 17.60 1.04
C LEU A 344 15.14 18.32 -0.07
N ASP A 345 15.83 19.03 -0.94
CA ASP A 345 15.26 19.71 -2.10
C ASP A 345 16.05 19.40 -3.38
N GLY A 346 15.62 19.99 -4.50
CA GLY A 346 16.28 19.87 -5.81
C GLY A 346 16.72 18.45 -6.17
N ASP A 347 17.98 18.34 -6.60
CA ASP A 347 18.58 17.06 -7.00
C ASP A 347 18.84 16.11 -5.84
N ASP A 348 19.02 16.62 -4.62
CA ASP A 348 19.22 15.78 -3.43
C ASP A 348 17.96 15.00 -3.09
N ALA A 349 16.80 15.66 -3.15
CA ALA A 349 15.51 14.99 -3.01
C ALA A 349 15.30 13.93 -4.10
N VAL A 350 15.67 14.24 -5.35
CA VAL A 350 15.56 13.29 -6.48
C VAL A 350 16.44 12.07 -6.26
N ARG A 351 17.73 12.27 -5.93
CA ARG A 351 18.66 11.18 -5.63
C ARG A 351 18.20 10.34 -4.44
N ALA A 352 17.71 10.97 -3.38
CA ALA A 352 17.20 10.27 -2.21
C ALA A 352 15.94 9.45 -2.51
N ALA A 353 15.00 10.00 -3.27
CA ALA A 353 13.78 9.32 -3.69
C ALA A 353 14.08 8.12 -4.61
N ALA A 354 15.01 8.28 -5.56
CA ALA A 354 15.47 7.20 -6.43
C ALA A 354 16.08 6.04 -5.62
N ARG A 355 16.99 6.34 -4.69
CA ARG A 355 17.58 5.33 -3.79
C ARG A 355 16.52 4.65 -2.92
N LEU A 356 15.52 5.40 -2.46
CA LEU A 356 14.43 4.85 -1.66
C LEU A 356 13.57 3.88 -2.47
N SER A 357 13.23 4.22 -3.72
CA SER A 357 12.48 3.33 -4.62
C SER A 357 13.17 1.98 -4.82
N VAL A 358 14.49 1.98 -5.05
CA VAL A 358 15.30 0.76 -5.17
C VAL A 358 15.33 -0.03 -3.86
N ARG A 359 15.57 0.66 -2.73
CA ARG A 359 15.59 0.04 -1.39
C ARG A 359 14.26 -0.63 -1.07
N ILE A 360 13.14 -0.02 -1.45
CA ILE A 360 11.80 -0.61 -1.28
C ILE A 360 11.73 -1.96 -2.00
N SER A 361 12.10 -2.03 -3.28
CA SER A 361 12.10 -3.30 -4.02
C SER A 361 12.91 -4.38 -3.30
N ARG A 362 14.13 -4.05 -2.89
CA ARG A 362 15.02 -4.99 -2.17
C ARG A 362 14.50 -5.40 -0.80
N SER A 363 13.69 -4.56 -0.15
CA SER A 363 13.10 -4.87 1.16
C SER A 363 11.87 -5.77 1.05
N LEU A 364 11.15 -5.70 -0.07
CA LEU A 364 9.95 -6.51 -0.32
C LEU A 364 10.29 -7.93 -0.81
N GLY A 365 11.49 -8.16 -1.34
CA GLY A 365 11.95 -9.50 -1.69
C GLY A 365 13.00 -9.48 -2.79
N SER A 366 13.04 -10.57 -3.57
CA SER A 366 13.93 -10.70 -4.73
C SER A 366 13.41 -9.99 -5.98
N ARG A 367 12.11 -9.69 -6.04
CA ARG A 367 11.49 -9.00 -7.16
C ARG A 367 11.88 -7.53 -7.18
N THR A 368 11.93 -6.97 -8.37
CA THR A 368 12.25 -5.59 -8.71
C THR A 368 11.17 -5.02 -9.63
N LEU A 369 11.21 -3.71 -9.90
CA LEU A 369 10.31 -3.10 -10.89
C LEU A 369 10.72 -3.41 -12.34
N GLN A 370 11.88 -4.02 -12.56
CA GLN A 370 12.27 -4.51 -13.89
C GLN A 370 11.72 -5.90 -14.19
N ASP A 371 11.29 -6.63 -13.16
CA ASP A 371 10.74 -7.95 -13.34
C ASP A 371 9.32 -7.85 -13.92
N PRO A 372 8.98 -8.68 -14.93
CA PRO A 372 7.64 -8.71 -15.47
C PRO A 372 6.64 -9.14 -14.39
N ASN A 373 5.36 -8.91 -14.66
CA ASN A 373 4.32 -9.53 -13.84
C ASN A 373 4.49 -11.05 -13.85
N PRO A 374 4.32 -11.72 -12.70
CA PRO A 374 4.32 -13.18 -12.68
C PRO A 374 3.18 -13.69 -13.56
N ASP A 375 3.47 -14.73 -14.35
CA ASP A 375 2.46 -15.42 -15.14
C ASP A 375 1.29 -15.85 -14.22
N PRO A 376 0.05 -15.38 -14.48
CA PRO A 376 -1.11 -15.71 -13.67
C PRO A 376 -1.35 -17.21 -13.52
N ASP A 377 -1.08 -18.00 -14.58
CA ASP A 377 -1.31 -19.44 -14.55
C ASP A 377 -0.20 -20.15 -13.76
N ALA A 378 1.06 -19.76 -13.95
CA ALA A 378 2.15 -20.23 -13.10
C ALA A 378 1.92 -19.90 -11.61
N LEU A 379 1.34 -18.74 -11.31
CA LEU A 379 0.97 -18.34 -9.95
C LEU A 379 -0.18 -19.21 -9.41
N ARG A 380 -1.23 -19.46 -10.20
CA ARG A 380 -2.33 -20.35 -9.84
C ARG A 380 -1.83 -21.76 -9.54
N GLU A 381 -0.98 -22.32 -10.40
CA GLU A 381 -0.36 -23.63 -10.21
C GLU A 381 0.48 -23.70 -8.95
N LYS A 382 1.28 -22.65 -8.67
CA LYS A 382 2.06 -22.57 -7.42
C LYS A 382 1.15 -22.59 -6.19
N ILE A 383 0.07 -21.79 -6.20
CA ILE A 383 -0.90 -21.76 -5.10
C ILE A 383 -1.59 -23.12 -4.92
N GLN A 384 -1.96 -23.78 -6.02
CA GLN A 384 -2.57 -25.12 -5.96
C GLN A 384 -1.59 -26.15 -5.38
N ARG A 385 -0.32 -26.13 -5.80
CA ARG A 385 0.73 -26.99 -5.23
C ARG A 385 0.96 -26.74 -3.75
N ASP A 386 1.00 -25.48 -3.32
CA ASP A 386 1.17 -25.12 -1.92
C ASP A 386 -0.02 -25.57 -1.07
N LYS A 387 -1.26 -25.42 -1.58
CA LYS A 387 -2.48 -25.94 -0.93
C LYS A 387 -2.44 -27.46 -0.82
N ALA A 388 -2.02 -28.17 -1.88
CA ALA A 388 -1.89 -29.63 -1.86
C ALA A 388 -0.87 -30.09 -0.82
N ARG A 389 0.31 -29.46 -0.76
CA ARG A 389 1.36 -29.78 0.22
C ARG A 389 0.89 -29.58 1.66
N LYS A 390 0.15 -28.50 1.94
CA LYS A 390 -0.45 -28.26 3.26
C LYS A 390 -1.45 -29.34 3.65
N ARG A 391 -2.30 -29.79 2.72
CA ARG A 391 -3.24 -30.91 2.97
C ARG A 391 -2.52 -32.20 3.30
N THR A 392 -1.44 -32.53 2.58
CA THR A 392 -0.63 -33.72 2.86
C THR A 392 0.02 -33.67 4.25
N HIS A 393 0.54 -32.51 4.67
CA HIS A 393 1.11 -32.37 6.02
C HIS A 393 0.04 -32.52 7.10
N GLN A 394 -1.12 -31.88 6.95
CA GLN A 394 -2.24 -32.01 7.90
C GLN A 394 -2.74 -33.46 8.01
N GLN A 395 -2.81 -34.20 6.90
CA GLN A 395 -3.19 -35.62 6.91
C GLN A 395 -2.13 -36.49 7.60
N ALA A 396 -0.83 -36.24 7.35
CA ALA A 396 0.25 -36.97 8.02
C ALA A 396 0.25 -36.76 9.54
N ASP A 397 0.03 -35.52 10.00
CA ASP A 397 -0.05 -35.18 11.43
C ASP A 397 -1.28 -35.84 12.09
N SER A 398 -2.42 -35.87 11.39
CA SER A 398 -3.61 -36.56 11.89
C SER A 398 -3.42 -38.08 11.97
N ALA A 399 -2.74 -38.69 10.98
CA ALA A 399 -2.45 -40.12 10.99
C ALA A 399 -1.47 -40.50 12.11
N SER A 400 -0.44 -39.68 12.38
CA SER A 400 0.51 -39.95 13.47
C SER A 400 -0.15 -39.85 14.86
N SER A 401 -1.20 -39.03 15.01
CA SER A 401 -1.97 -38.92 16.25
C SER A 401 -2.88 -40.13 16.53
N SER A 402 -3.20 -40.92 15.50
CA SER A 402 -4.09 -42.10 15.59
C SER A 402 -3.37 -43.44 15.77
N ALA A 403 -2.04 -43.47 15.76
CA ALA A 403 -1.28 -44.69 16.01
C ALA A 403 -1.46 -45.11 17.49
N PRO A 404 -1.86 -46.37 17.78
CA PRO A 404 -2.05 -46.84 19.14
C PRO A 404 -0.74 -46.69 19.92
N ALA A 405 -0.83 -46.05 21.09
CA ALA A 405 0.29 -45.82 21.99
C ALA A 405 0.96 -47.16 22.35
N THR A 406 1.99 -47.55 21.62
CA THR A 406 2.84 -48.66 22.01
C THR A 406 3.58 -48.22 23.27
N LYS A 407 3.35 -48.96 24.37
CA LYS A 407 3.99 -48.72 25.67
C LYS A 407 5.51 -48.71 25.46
N ARG A 408 6.11 -47.52 25.36
CA ARG A 408 7.57 -47.39 25.36
C ARG A 408 8.07 -47.85 26.73
N PRO A 409 9.08 -48.73 26.78
CA PRO A 409 9.74 -49.06 28.03
C PRO A 409 10.39 -47.80 28.63
N PRO A 410 10.50 -47.71 29.96
CA PRO A 410 11.07 -46.56 30.64
C PRO A 410 12.52 -46.33 30.16
N PRO A 411 12.94 -45.07 29.94
CA PRO A 411 14.28 -44.78 29.47
C PRO A 411 15.30 -45.15 30.56
N THR A 412 16.23 -46.04 30.21
CA THR A 412 17.46 -46.26 30.98
C THR A 412 18.34 -45.02 30.87
N ALA A 413 18.82 -44.54 32.01
CA ALA A 413 19.73 -43.40 32.10
C ALA A 413 21.08 -43.75 31.48
N SER A 414 21.38 -43.19 30.31
CA SER A 414 22.73 -43.06 29.80
C SER A 414 22.96 -41.66 29.24
N HIS A 415 24.06 -41.06 29.69
CA HIS A 415 24.61 -39.82 29.17
C HIS A 415 24.80 -39.90 27.65
N GLN A 416 24.34 -38.88 26.93
CA GLN A 416 24.98 -38.50 25.67
C GLN A 416 24.67 -37.04 25.31
N HIS A 417 25.75 -36.35 24.93
CA HIS A 417 25.81 -35.04 24.32
C HIS A 417 25.00 -34.99 23.02
N HIS A 418 24.23 -33.92 22.81
CA HIS A 418 23.65 -33.61 21.51
C HIS A 418 24.25 -32.33 20.94
N ASP A 419 25.08 -32.53 19.90
CA ASP A 419 25.31 -31.58 18.82
C ASP A 419 24.02 -31.45 18.00
N HIS A 420 23.52 -30.22 17.86
CA HIS A 420 22.41 -29.90 16.97
C HIS A 420 22.94 -29.11 15.77
N GLN A 421 23.13 -29.79 14.65
CA GLN A 421 23.19 -29.15 13.33
C GLN A 421 21.79 -28.64 12.96
N TYR A 422 21.65 -27.32 12.81
CA TYR A 422 20.44 -26.68 12.30
C TYR A 422 20.54 -26.51 10.78
N HIS A 423 19.56 -27.05 10.06
CA HIS A 423 19.33 -26.73 8.66
C HIS A 423 18.83 -25.28 8.51
N HIS A 424 19.52 -24.50 7.68
CA HIS A 424 19.14 -23.14 7.28
C HIS A 424 17.92 -23.21 6.34
N HIS A 425 16.74 -22.78 6.81
CA HIS A 425 15.61 -22.52 5.92
C HIS A 425 15.70 -21.07 5.41
N GLN A 426 15.85 -20.93 4.09
CA GLN A 426 15.68 -19.65 3.40
C GLN A 426 14.22 -19.20 3.50
N TYR A 427 14.01 -17.97 3.93
CA TYR A 427 12.69 -17.37 4.08
C TYR A 427 12.10 -17.07 2.68
N HIS A 428 11.10 -17.84 2.26
CA HIS A 428 10.31 -17.50 1.09
C HIS A 428 9.19 -16.52 1.48
N ASN A 429 9.27 -15.30 0.94
CA ASN A 429 8.17 -14.35 0.92
C ASN A 429 7.06 -14.90 0.02
N HIS A 430 5.86 -15.07 0.58
CA HIS A 430 4.68 -15.47 -0.18
C HIS A 430 3.89 -14.23 -0.59
N ASP A 431 4.07 -13.77 -1.82
CA ASP A 431 3.24 -12.76 -2.52
C ASP A 431 1.83 -13.30 -2.89
N HIS A 432 1.32 -14.32 -2.21
CA HIS A 432 0.31 -15.23 -2.77
C HIS A 432 -1.17 -14.91 -2.50
N GLN A 433 -1.55 -13.64 -2.31
CA GLN A 433 -2.97 -13.30 -2.06
C GLN A 433 -3.56 -12.18 -2.93
N TYR A 434 -2.84 -11.71 -3.94
CA TYR A 434 -3.40 -10.78 -4.90
C TYR A 434 -3.70 -11.51 -6.22
N GLN A 435 -4.93 -12.02 -6.35
CA GLN A 435 -5.49 -12.38 -7.64
C GLN A 435 -6.57 -11.36 -8.01
N ASP A 436 -6.51 -10.88 -9.25
CA ASP A 436 -7.68 -10.35 -9.95
C ASP A 436 -8.71 -11.49 -10.05
N HIS A 437 -9.95 -11.21 -9.66
CA HIS A 437 -11.09 -12.12 -9.83
C HIS A 437 -11.51 -12.16 -11.31
N ASP A 438 -10.64 -12.69 -12.17
CA ASP A 438 -11.02 -13.13 -13.51
C ASP A 438 -11.64 -14.52 -13.41
N HIS A 439 -12.94 -14.57 -13.07
CA HIS A 439 -13.73 -15.79 -13.20
C HIS A 439 -14.46 -15.82 -14.54
N ASP A 440 -14.06 -16.80 -15.35
CA ASP A 440 -14.77 -17.31 -16.52
C ASP A 440 -16.12 -17.85 -16.08
N HIS A 441 -17.22 -17.19 -16.45
CA HIS A 441 -18.51 -17.81 -16.74
C HIS A 441 -19.40 -16.82 -17.50
N GLN A 442 -20.14 -17.36 -18.48
CA GLN A 442 -20.96 -16.66 -19.45
C GLN A 442 -22.12 -15.91 -18.76
N TYR A 443 -22.16 -14.59 -18.91
CA TYR A 443 -23.39 -13.84 -18.69
C TYR A 443 -24.26 -13.98 -19.94
N HIS A 444 -25.34 -14.75 -19.86
CA HIS A 444 -26.40 -14.69 -20.85
C HIS A 444 -27.16 -13.37 -20.65
N HIS A 445 -26.82 -12.34 -21.43
CA HIS A 445 -27.73 -11.22 -21.65
C HIS A 445 -28.93 -11.74 -22.45
N GLN A 446 -30.06 -11.99 -21.78
CA GLN A 446 -31.35 -12.00 -22.45
C GLN A 446 -31.65 -10.57 -22.90
N GLN A 447 -31.49 -10.31 -24.20
CA GLN A 447 -32.06 -9.13 -24.82
C GLN A 447 -33.59 -9.25 -24.76
N ALA A 448 -34.21 -8.46 -23.88
CA ALA A 448 -35.64 -8.22 -23.96
C ALA A 448 -35.92 -7.45 -25.26
N GLN A 449 -36.69 -8.07 -26.16
CA GLN A 449 -37.26 -7.43 -27.33
C GLN A 449 -38.29 -6.38 -26.87
N PRO A 450 -38.30 -5.16 -27.44
CA PRO A 450 -39.35 -4.19 -27.13
C PRO A 450 -40.66 -4.63 -27.79
N SER A 451 -41.70 -4.83 -26.98
CA SER A 451 -43.06 -5.03 -27.47
C SER A 451 -43.65 -3.70 -27.94
N ASP A 452 -44.11 -3.69 -29.19
CA ASP A 452 -44.87 -2.61 -29.82
C ASP A 452 -46.06 -2.17 -28.97
N ALA A 453 -46.11 -0.89 -28.62
CA ALA A 453 -47.31 -0.23 -28.11
C ALA A 453 -47.59 1.02 -28.93
N ALA A 454 -48.77 0.99 -29.55
CA ALA A 454 -49.31 1.90 -30.54
C ALA A 454 -49.38 3.37 -30.09
N TYR A 455 -49.01 4.25 -31.02
CA TYR A 455 -49.36 5.68 -31.03
C TYR A 455 -50.86 5.85 -31.22
N ALA A 456 -51.52 6.55 -30.28
CA ALA A 456 -52.85 7.11 -30.47
C ALA A 456 -52.76 8.64 -30.57
N GLN A 457 -53.36 9.17 -31.64
CA GLN A 457 -53.48 10.57 -31.98
C GLN A 457 -54.55 11.26 -31.13
N SER A 458 -54.25 12.46 -30.66
CA SER A 458 -55.19 13.56 -30.32
C SER A 458 -54.33 14.76 -29.91
N ASP A 459 -54.65 16.02 -30.12
CA ASP A 459 -55.52 16.79 -31.02
C ASP A 459 -55.10 18.25 -30.73
N GLU A 460 -55.24 19.16 -31.69
CA GLU A 460 -54.74 20.54 -31.62
C GLU A 460 -55.50 21.42 -30.61
N GLY A 461 -54.80 22.35 -29.94
CA GLY A 461 -55.41 23.37 -29.09
C GLY A 461 -54.43 24.46 -28.63
N GLN A 462 -54.64 25.68 -29.14
CA GLN A 462 -53.83 26.91 -29.11
C GLN A 462 -53.34 27.47 -27.74
N PRO A 463 -52.37 28.41 -27.76
CA PRO A 463 -51.80 29.03 -26.55
C PRO A 463 -52.59 30.25 -26.08
N SER A 464 -52.55 30.53 -24.77
CA SER A 464 -52.99 31.82 -24.22
C SER A 464 -51.89 32.44 -23.38
N ASP A 465 -51.64 33.71 -23.70
CA ASP A 465 -50.78 34.66 -23.02
C ASP A 465 -51.29 35.05 -21.62
N ALA A 466 -50.38 35.70 -20.89
CA ALA A 466 -50.57 36.68 -19.82
C ALA A 466 -50.25 36.17 -18.40
N TYR A 467 -49.15 36.69 -17.84
CA TYR A 467 -49.15 37.32 -16.52
C TYR A 467 -48.07 38.41 -16.44
N HIS A 468 -48.54 39.66 -16.35
CA HIS A 468 -47.87 40.84 -15.77
C HIS A 468 -47.67 40.62 -14.26
N ASP A 469 -46.50 40.90 -13.69
CA ASP A 469 -45.99 42.21 -13.21
C ASP A 469 -46.59 42.64 -11.86
N HIS A 470 -45.71 42.75 -10.83
CA HIS A 470 -45.75 43.80 -9.81
C HIS A 470 -44.50 43.80 -8.92
N HIS A 471 -43.76 44.90 -9.03
CA HIS A 471 -42.98 45.65 -8.03
C HIS A 471 -43.03 45.23 -6.55
N ASP A 472 -41.88 45.28 -5.86
CA ASP A 472 -41.63 46.42 -4.95
C ASP A 472 -40.16 46.61 -4.53
N HIS A 473 -39.82 47.90 -4.42
CA HIS A 473 -38.57 48.51 -4.01
C HIS A 473 -38.27 48.32 -2.51
N HIS A 474 -36.98 48.32 -2.15
CA HIS A 474 -36.50 49.17 -1.05
C HIS A 474 -35.02 49.54 -1.24
N ASP A 475 -34.81 50.85 -1.38
CA ASP A 475 -33.53 51.58 -1.39
C ASP A 475 -33.05 51.95 0.03
N ASN A 476 -31.75 52.29 0.08
CA ASN A 476 -31.03 53.23 0.96
C ASN A 476 -30.64 52.82 2.40
N HIS A 477 -29.35 52.82 2.73
CA HIS A 477 -28.55 54.05 2.94
C HIS A 477 -27.04 53.77 3.16
N ASP A 478 -26.21 54.47 2.38
CA ASP A 478 -25.02 55.27 2.74
C ASP A 478 -24.49 55.33 4.20
N HIS A 479 -23.17 55.14 4.41
CA HIS A 479 -22.15 56.21 4.61
C HIS A 479 -20.83 55.75 5.31
N HIS A 480 -19.71 56.28 4.77
CA HIS A 480 -18.41 56.65 5.40
C HIS A 480 -17.49 55.58 6.01
N ASN A 481 -16.16 55.66 5.99
CA ASN A 481 -15.09 56.51 5.42
C ASN A 481 -13.78 55.69 5.60
N ASP A 482 -12.89 55.67 4.61
CA ASP A 482 -11.56 56.31 4.55
C ASP A 482 -10.54 56.03 5.68
N ASP A 483 -9.28 55.96 5.25
CA ASP A 483 -7.97 55.93 5.95
C ASP A 483 -7.24 54.57 5.82
N ASP A 484 -6.39 54.39 4.79
CA ASP A 484 -4.97 54.80 4.67
C ASP A 484 -4.02 53.96 5.54
N ASP A 485 -3.14 53.15 4.91
CA ASP A 485 -1.73 53.50 4.77
C ASP A 485 -0.85 52.39 4.15
N ASP A 486 -0.03 52.86 3.22
CA ASP A 486 1.10 52.24 2.52
C ASP A 486 2.12 51.53 3.43
N TYR A 487 2.77 50.48 2.92
CA TYR A 487 4.24 50.38 3.03
C TYR A 487 4.86 49.65 1.84
N ALA A 488 5.82 50.34 1.25
CA ALA A 488 6.48 50.08 -0.02
C ALA A 488 7.55 48.99 0.01
N GLN A 489 7.76 48.42 -1.17
CA GLN A 489 8.92 47.62 -1.57
C GLN A 489 10.10 48.51 -1.99
N GLN A 490 11.32 48.10 -1.63
CA GLN A 490 12.59 48.41 -2.30
C GLN A 490 13.45 47.13 -2.23
N GLY A 491 14.11 46.64 -3.29
CA GLY A 491 14.24 47.12 -4.65
C GLY A 491 14.87 46.05 -5.56
#